data_AF-A0A9P0ZJF9-F1
#
_entry.id   AF-A0A9P0ZJF9-F1
#
_cell.length_a   1.000
_cell.length_b   1.000
_cell.length_c   1.000
_cell.angle_alpha   90.00
_cell.angle_beta   90.00
_cell.angle_gamma   90.00
#
_symmetry.space_group_name_H-M   'P 1'
#
loop_
_entity.id
_entity.type
_entity.pdbx_description
1 polymer ?
#
loop_
_entity_poly.entity_id
_entity_poly.type
_entity_poly.pdbx_seq_one_letter_code
_entity_poly.pdbx_strand_id
1 'polypeptide(L)'
;MDHLLDCTNKLFRSKGHNKCFPAKVKILTAVLKFIVDAISMEFAHLDPHTCMKFALEYVQFISSCFRKYSLNQLQLKEEGMHDTLLCVNSSFTYGAKLINLVLKNLFDASTPQLVAYHLANELLNLTVCIEHNMGHSHATRLLSAANPWIPDLILAFGSFHMMNHQIAVDSESVLPSWLSVLARIELFELQGSGSDEEQTETVTKETDFLAFKKLMGTVVKMLRANHGVLDGFGTTVLNILLIRLQSRDFNVVLGLLHFICVKLIKDDDLKQNELKKMLASLQQINHQIESESENSSNSEDELQVLQSAKTFIESVLNCSSDSPRKQ
;
A
#
# COMPACT_ATOMS: atom_id res chain seq x y z
N MET A 1 -20.98 23.46 -2.02
CA MET A 1 -19.90 22.50 -2.34
C MET A 1 -20.41 21.32 -3.14
N ASP A 2 -21.59 20.80 -2.81
CA ASP A 2 -22.22 19.71 -3.57
C ASP A 2 -22.31 20.02 -5.07
N HIS A 3 -22.57 21.29 -5.44
CA HIS A 3 -22.49 21.73 -6.83
C HIS A 3 -21.07 21.62 -7.44
N LEU A 4 -20.01 21.92 -6.69
CA LEU A 4 -18.63 21.77 -7.15
C LEU A 4 -18.29 20.29 -7.36
N LEU A 5 -18.66 19.44 -6.40
CA LEU A 5 -18.44 17.99 -6.49
C LEU A 5 -19.28 17.36 -7.60
N ASP A 6 -20.52 17.80 -7.80
CA ASP A 6 -21.40 17.36 -8.89
C ASP A 6 -20.86 17.80 -10.27
N CYS A 7 -20.41 19.06 -10.40
CA CYS A 7 -19.69 19.53 -11.59
C CYS A 7 -18.43 18.71 -11.85
N THR A 8 -17.74 18.29 -10.80
CA THR A 8 -16.51 17.51 -10.93
C THR A 8 -16.78 16.05 -11.28
N ASN A 9 -17.85 15.47 -10.76
CA ASN A 9 -18.37 14.15 -11.15
C ASN A 9 -18.82 14.14 -12.62
N LYS A 10 -19.43 15.23 -13.09
CA LYS A 10 -19.73 15.43 -14.51
C LYS A 10 -18.44 15.54 -15.35
N LEU A 11 -17.39 16.17 -14.83
CA LEU A 11 -16.08 16.24 -15.47
C LEU A 11 -15.39 14.87 -15.57
N PHE A 12 -15.53 14.00 -14.56
CA PHE A 12 -15.06 12.61 -14.58
C PHE A 12 -15.80 11.78 -15.63
N ARG A 13 -17.13 11.94 -15.75
CA ARG A 13 -18.00 11.11 -16.59
C ARG A 13 -18.15 11.57 -18.04
N SER A 14 -17.62 12.75 -18.42
CA SER A 14 -17.72 13.24 -19.80
C SER A 14 -16.95 12.33 -20.77
N LYS A 15 -17.71 11.58 -21.59
CA LYS A 15 -17.21 10.72 -22.67
C LYS A 15 -16.67 11.58 -23.82
N GLY A 16 -15.42 11.99 -23.69
CA GLY A 16 -14.67 12.73 -24.70
C GLY A 16 -13.19 12.40 -24.57
N HIS A 17 -12.75 11.40 -25.34
CA HIS A 17 -11.50 10.68 -25.22
C HIS A 17 -10.25 11.57 -25.16
N ASN A 18 -9.46 11.35 -24.11
CA ASN A 18 -7.99 11.39 -24.08
C ASN A 18 -7.24 12.71 -24.37
N LYS A 19 -7.88 13.76 -24.91
CA LYS A 19 -7.21 15.03 -25.27
C LYS A 19 -7.05 16.04 -24.14
N CYS A 20 -7.70 15.81 -22.99
CA CYS A 20 -7.79 16.81 -21.90
C CYS A 20 -7.22 16.31 -20.56
N PHE A 21 -6.41 15.24 -20.56
CA PHE A 21 -5.85 14.69 -19.31
C PHE A 21 -5.06 15.74 -18.49
N PRO A 22 -4.12 16.52 -19.06
CA PRO A 22 -3.39 17.53 -18.30
C PRO A 22 -4.28 18.61 -17.68
N ALA A 23 -5.26 19.12 -18.45
CA ALA A 23 -6.16 20.16 -17.96
C ALA A 23 -7.14 19.64 -16.89
N LYS A 24 -7.65 18.41 -17.04
CA LYS A 24 -8.47 17.76 -16.00
C LYS A 24 -7.67 17.55 -14.72
N VAL A 25 -6.44 17.04 -14.81
CA VAL A 25 -5.58 16.87 -13.61
C VAL A 25 -5.33 18.20 -12.92
N LYS A 26 -5.03 19.28 -13.67
CA LYS A 26 -4.86 20.63 -13.10
C LYS A 26 -6.09 21.11 -12.33
N ILE A 27 -7.28 21.02 -12.94
CA ILE A 27 -8.54 21.44 -12.30
C ILE A 27 -8.83 20.61 -11.06
N LEU A 28 -8.73 19.28 -11.16
CA LEU A 28 -8.99 18.36 -10.06
C LEU A 28 -8.01 18.54 -8.89
N THR A 29 -6.74 18.82 -9.20
CA THR A 29 -5.73 19.18 -8.19
C THR A 29 -6.13 20.45 -7.45
N ALA A 30 -6.58 21.48 -8.18
CA ALA A 30 -7.03 22.74 -7.58
C ALA A 30 -8.27 22.55 -6.70
N VAL A 31 -9.22 21.69 -7.11
CA VAL A 31 -10.39 21.32 -6.31
C VAL A 31 -9.96 20.56 -5.04
N LEU A 32 -9.08 19.57 -5.15
CA LEU A 32 -8.57 18.83 -4.00
C LEU A 32 -7.85 19.75 -3.01
N LYS A 33 -7.01 20.66 -3.52
CA LYS A 33 -6.37 21.71 -2.72
C LYS A 33 -7.41 22.55 -1.98
N PHE A 34 -8.41 23.06 -2.69
CA PHE A 34 -9.46 23.88 -2.09
C PHE A 34 -10.21 23.15 -0.98
N ILE A 35 -10.53 21.87 -1.18
CA ILE A 35 -11.17 21.02 -0.15
C ILE A 35 -10.28 20.95 1.09
N VAL A 36 -9.00 20.64 0.94
CA VAL A 36 -8.06 20.53 2.07
C VAL A 36 -7.89 21.86 2.79
N ASP A 37 -7.72 22.96 2.05
CA ASP A 37 -7.58 24.30 2.62
C ASP A 37 -8.86 24.70 3.39
N ALA A 38 -10.03 24.41 2.85
CA ALA A 38 -11.31 24.70 3.49
C ALA A 38 -11.55 23.87 4.76
N ILE A 39 -11.21 22.57 4.76
CA ILE A 39 -11.28 21.73 5.98
C ILE A 39 -10.28 22.24 7.03
N SER A 40 -9.07 22.60 6.61
CA SER A 40 -8.02 23.11 7.51
C SER A 40 -8.41 24.44 8.17
N MET A 41 -9.25 25.24 7.50
CA MET A 41 -9.80 26.49 8.02
C MET A 41 -11.10 26.29 8.82
N GLU A 42 -11.47 25.04 9.14
CA GLU A 42 -12.65 24.69 9.95
C GLU A 42 -13.98 25.23 9.37
N PHE A 43 -14.10 25.33 8.04
CA PHE A 43 -15.37 25.69 7.42
C PHE A 43 -16.41 24.58 7.65
N ALA A 44 -17.40 24.85 8.51
CA ALA A 44 -18.33 23.92 9.17
C ALA A 44 -19.35 23.18 8.27
N HIS A 45 -19.18 23.12 6.95
CA HIS A 45 -20.17 22.56 6.01
C HIS A 45 -19.64 21.44 5.12
N LEU A 46 -18.48 20.88 5.47
CA LEU A 46 -17.74 19.92 4.68
C LEU A 46 -17.94 18.51 5.25
N ASP A 47 -18.64 17.65 4.51
CA ASP A 47 -18.72 16.23 4.85
C ASP A 47 -17.36 15.54 4.58
N PRO A 48 -16.63 15.07 5.61
CA PRO A 48 -15.31 14.47 5.42
C PRO A 48 -15.35 13.22 4.55
N HIS A 49 -16.44 12.45 4.63
CA HIS A 49 -16.61 11.22 3.84
C HIS A 49 -16.66 11.54 2.34
N THR A 50 -17.49 12.51 1.93
CA THR A 50 -17.60 12.93 0.53
C THR A 50 -16.28 13.48 -0.01
N CYS A 51 -15.55 14.24 0.81
CA CYS A 51 -14.22 14.77 0.44
C CYS A 51 -13.19 13.66 0.23
N MET A 52 -13.16 12.68 1.13
CA MET A 52 -12.27 11.53 1.03
C MET A 52 -12.60 10.66 -0.17
N LYS A 53 -13.90 10.44 -0.44
CA LYS A 53 -14.35 9.71 -1.62
C LYS A 53 -13.95 10.42 -2.92
N PHE A 54 -14.08 11.74 -2.98
CA PHE A 54 -13.60 12.53 -4.10
C PHE A 54 -12.09 12.35 -4.32
N ALA A 55 -11.28 12.46 -3.26
CA ALA A 55 -9.84 12.27 -3.34
C ALA A 55 -9.48 10.85 -3.84
N LEU A 56 -10.18 9.83 -3.33
CA LEU A 56 -10.00 8.43 -3.74
C LEU A 56 -10.28 8.24 -5.23
N GLU A 57 -11.46 8.64 -5.70
CA GLU A 57 -11.85 8.54 -7.12
C GLU A 57 -10.89 9.33 -8.02
N TYR A 58 -10.40 10.47 -7.55
CA TYR A 58 -9.43 11.29 -8.28
C TYR A 58 -8.06 10.61 -8.41
N VAL A 59 -7.51 10.03 -7.34
CA VAL A 59 -6.23 9.30 -7.40
C VAL A 59 -6.36 8.09 -8.32
N GLN A 60 -7.46 7.35 -8.25
CA GLN A 60 -7.76 6.24 -9.18
C GLN A 60 -7.84 6.70 -10.64
N PHE A 61 -8.43 7.88 -10.89
CA PHE A 61 -8.46 8.49 -12.22
C PHE A 61 -7.03 8.79 -12.73
N ILE A 62 -6.17 9.38 -11.91
CA ILE A 62 -4.75 9.64 -12.26
C ILE A 62 -4.06 8.32 -12.64
N SER A 63 -4.17 7.29 -11.79
CA SER A 63 -3.59 5.97 -12.03
C SER A 63 -4.08 5.34 -13.33
N SER A 64 -5.39 5.42 -13.62
CA SER A 64 -5.97 4.93 -14.87
C SER A 64 -5.40 5.65 -16.10
N CYS A 65 -5.20 6.97 -16.01
CA CYS A 65 -4.61 7.74 -17.09
C CYS A 65 -3.15 7.38 -17.34
N PHE A 66 -2.34 7.16 -16.29
CA PHE A 66 -0.95 6.73 -16.48
C PHE A 66 -0.83 5.34 -17.12
N ARG A 67 -1.71 4.39 -16.76
CA ARG A 67 -1.78 3.09 -17.44
C ARG A 67 -2.18 3.21 -18.92
N LYS A 68 -3.11 4.10 -19.25
CA LYS A 68 -3.48 4.35 -20.66
C LYS A 68 -2.36 5.05 -21.43
N TYR A 69 -1.55 5.87 -20.77
CA TYR A 69 -0.41 6.53 -21.38
C TYR A 69 0.69 5.55 -21.77
N SER A 70 1.07 4.63 -20.87
CA SER A 70 2.08 3.60 -21.17
C SER A 70 1.67 2.67 -22.32
N LEU A 71 0.36 2.43 -22.48
CA LEU A 71 -0.19 1.67 -23.61
C LEU A 71 -0.30 2.47 -24.92
N ASN A 72 0.28 3.67 -25.00
CA ASN A 72 0.19 4.60 -26.14
C ASN A 72 -1.26 4.99 -26.51
N GLN A 73 -2.23 4.80 -25.60
CA GLN A 73 -3.63 5.15 -25.83
C GLN A 73 -3.92 6.62 -25.52
N LEU A 74 -2.98 7.32 -24.88
CA LEU A 74 -2.99 8.76 -24.61
C LEU A 74 -1.77 9.42 -25.25
N GLN A 75 -1.97 10.46 -26.04
CA GLN A 75 -0.88 11.30 -26.54
C GLN A 75 -0.70 12.50 -25.59
N LEU A 76 0.43 12.58 -24.88
CA LEU A 76 0.84 13.79 -24.14
C LEU A 76 2.01 14.47 -24.84
N LYS A 77 1.93 15.80 -24.98
CA LYS A 77 3.10 16.64 -25.26
C LYS A 77 4.00 16.69 -24.02
N GLU A 78 5.31 16.75 -24.22
CA GLU A 78 6.33 16.74 -23.17
C GLU A 78 6.12 17.83 -22.10
N GLU A 79 5.85 19.07 -22.51
CA GLU A 79 5.53 20.19 -21.60
C GLU A 79 4.25 19.93 -20.78
N GLY A 80 3.22 19.36 -21.41
CA GLY A 80 1.98 18.98 -20.74
C GLY A 80 2.18 17.85 -19.73
N MET A 81 3.18 16.99 -19.94
CA MET A 81 3.53 15.90 -19.03
C MET A 81 4.21 16.41 -17.76
N HIS A 82 5.15 17.35 -17.88
CA HIS A 82 5.82 17.96 -16.74
C HIS A 82 4.82 18.63 -15.79
N ASP A 83 3.94 19.48 -16.33
CA ASP A 83 2.91 20.15 -15.54
C ASP A 83 1.93 19.17 -14.88
N THR A 84 1.60 18.09 -15.58
CA THR A 84 0.74 17.04 -15.04
C THR A 84 1.41 16.36 -13.84
N LEU A 85 2.70 16.06 -13.91
CA LEU A 85 3.44 15.43 -12.82
C LEU A 85 3.56 16.37 -11.60
N LEU A 86 3.75 17.67 -11.80
CA LEU A 86 3.69 18.65 -10.71
C LEU A 86 2.33 18.65 -10.02
N CYS A 87 1.25 18.57 -10.81
CA CYS A 87 -0.09 18.45 -10.27
C CYS A 87 -0.28 17.12 -9.52
N VAL A 88 0.26 16.01 -10.01
CA VAL A 88 0.22 14.71 -9.31
C VAL A 88 0.98 14.75 -7.99
N ASN A 89 2.18 15.35 -7.95
CA ASN A 89 2.92 15.54 -6.70
C ASN A 89 2.12 16.38 -5.68
N SER A 90 1.46 17.43 -6.17
CA SER A 90 0.57 18.26 -5.35
C SER A 90 -0.64 17.46 -4.86
N SER A 91 -1.28 16.69 -5.73
CA SER A 91 -2.43 15.84 -5.40
C SER A 91 -2.08 14.76 -4.39
N PHE A 92 -0.88 14.16 -4.48
CA PHE A 92 -0.38 13.25 -3.45
C PHE A 92 -0.31 13.96 -2.09
N THR A 93 0.31 15.14 -2.06
CA THR A 93 0.43 15.95 -0.84
C THR A 93 -0.92 16.31 -0.25
N TYR A 94 -1.87 16.79 -1.06
CA TYR A 94 -3.20 17.15 -0.56
C TYR A 94 -4.04 15.94 -0.16
N GLY A 95 -3.93 14.81 -0.87
CA GLY A 95 -4.56 13.56 -0.47
C GLY A 95 -4.05 13.08 0.89
N ALA A 96 -2.73 13.14 1.12
CA ALA A 96 -2.14 12.79 2.41
C ALA A 96 -2.51 13.78 3.52
N LYS A 97 -2.54 15.09 3.23
CA LYS A 97 -3.08 16.08 4.19
C LYS A 97 -4.51 15.78 4.58
N LEU A 98 -5.34 15.38 3.63
CA LEU A 98 -6.73 15.04 3.90
C LEU A 98 -6.82 13.81 4.82
N ILE A 99 -5.99 12.79 4.60
CA ILE A 99 -5.83 11.65 5.52
C ILE A 99 -5.48 12.16 6.93
N ASN A 100 -4.45 13.00 7.07
CA ASN A 100 -4.01 13.55 8.35
C ASN A 100 -5.15 14.28 9.07
N LEU A 101 -5.87 15.15 8.36
CA LEU A 101 -7.00 15.92 8.91
C LEU A 101 -8.12 14.99 9.41
N VAL A 102 -8.45 13.95 8.64
CA VAL A 102 -9.47 12.96 9.02
C VAL A 102 -9.03 12.15 10.22
N LEU A 103 -7.79 11.66 10.23
CA LEU A 103 -7.24 10.90 11.36
C LEU A 103 -7.17 11.73 12.65
N LYS A 104 -6.91 13.04 12.55
CA LYS A 104 -6.82 13.94 13.70
C LYS A 104 -8.19 14.27 14.33
N ASN A 105 -9.23 14.42 13.49
CA ASN A 105 -10.51 14.99 13.92
C ASN A 105 -11.59 13.94 14.25
N LEU A 106 -11.37 12.67 13.96
CA LEU A 106 -12.42 11.63 14.03
C LEU A 106 -11.96 10.42 14.84
N PHE A 107 -11.94 10.58 16.17
CA PHE A 107 -11.76 9.47 17.11
C PHE A 107 -13.04 8.62 17.29
N ASP A 108 -14.22 9.14 16.91
CA ASP A 108 -15.52 8.54 17.25
C ASP A 108 -16.30 7.90 16.07
N ALA A 109 -15.81 7.95 14.83
CA ALA A 109 -16.52 7.45 13.64
C ALA A 109 -15.71 6.41 12.85
N SER A 110 -16.27 5.23 12.64
CA SER A 110 -15.66 4.13 11.88
C SER A 110 -15.59 4.38 10.37
N THR A 111 -16.57 5.07 9.79
CA THR A 111 -16.71 5.24 8.33
C THR A 111 -15.59 6.09 7.69
N PRO A 112 -15.18 7.25 8.24
CA PRO A 112 -14.12 8.07 7.64
C PRO A 112 -12.74 7.39 7.61
N GLN A 113 -12.49 6.47 8.55
CA GLN A 113 -11.23 5.75 8.67
C GLN A 113 -11.09 4.66 7.61
N LEU A 114 -12.19 4.03 7.20
CA LEU A 114 -12.19 3.09 6.07
C LEU A 114 -11.78 3.79 4.76
N VAL A 115 -12.31 4.99 4.51
CA VAL A 115 -11.94 5.75 3.30
C VAL A 115 -10.49 6.26 3.40
N ALA A 116 -9.99 6.57 4.61
CA ALA A 116 -8.58 6.88 4.83
C ALA A 116 -7.66 5.70 4.51
N TYR A 117 -8.02 4.50 4.93
CA TYR A 117 -7.34 3.26 4.56
C TYR A 117 -7.30 3.07 3.04
N HIS A 118 -8.44 3.22 2.36
CA HIS A 118 -8.50 3.08 0.90
C HIS A 118 -7.67 4.16 0.18
N LEU A 119 -7.73 5.42 0.63
CA LEU A 119 -6.95 6.50 0.04
C LEU A 119 -5.45 6.30 0.24
N ALA A 120 -5.02 5.82 1.41
CA ALA A 120 -3.61 5.48 1.67
C ALA A 120 -3.13 4.38 0.71
N ASN A 121 -3.93 3.33 0.52
CA ASN A 121 -3.64 2.28 -0.47
C ASN A 121 -3.53 2.84 -1.89
N GLU A 122 -4.42 3.75 -2.29
CA GLU A 122 -4.38 4.34 -3.63
C GLU A 122 -3.18 5.28 -3.83
N LEU A 123 -2.74 6.00 -2.80
CA LEU A 123 -1.53 6.81 -2.84
C LEU A 123 -0.25 5.94 -2.94
N LEU A 124 -0.20 4.81 -2.21
CA LEU A 124 0.89 3.83 -2.36
C LEU A 124 0.86 3.17 -3.75
N ASN A 125 -0.32 2.79 -4.24
CA ASN A 125 -0.53 2.28 -5.60
C ASN A 125 -0.07 3.29 -6.65
N LEU A 126 -0.34 4.58 -6.46
CA LEU A 126 0.09 5.64 -7.36
C LEU A 126 1.62 5.69 -7.50
N THR A 127 2.36 5.44 -6.41
CA THR A 127 3.84 5.40 -6.45
C THR A 127 4.33 4.28 -7.36
N VAL A 128 3.80 3.07 -7.17
CA VAL A 128 4.11 1.91 -8.02
C VAL A 128 3.64 2.12 -9.46
N CYS A 129 2.46 2.72 -9.64
CA CYS A 129 1.89 3.04 -10.95
C CYS A 129 2.79 4.01 -11.72
N ILE A 130 3.29 5.07 -11.09
CA ILE A 130 4.20 6.01 -11.73
C ILE A 130 5.51 5.32 -12.08
N GLU A 131 6.11 4.57 -11.16
CA GLU A 131 7.38 3.89 -11.45
C GLU A 131 7.25 2.90 -12.60
N HIS A 132 6.17 2.12 -12.62
CA HIS A 132 5.91 1.16 -13.68
C HIS A 132 5.63 1.82 -15.04
N ASN A 133 4.83 2.88 -15.08
CA ASN A 133 4.34 3.45 -16.35
C ASN A 133 5.17 4.62 -16.87
N MET A 134 5.91 5.30 -15.99
CA MET A 134 6.69 6.51 -16.31
C MET A 134 8.18 6.36 -15.97
N GLY A 135 8.57 5.31 -15.26
CA GLY A 135 9.96 5.02 -14.93
C GLY A 135 10.45 5.63 -13.61
N HIS A 136 11.63 5.16 -13.19
CA HIS A 136 12.24 5.44 -11.89
C HIS A 136 12.46 6.94 -11.59
N SER A 137 12.85 7.73 -12.59
CA SER A 137 13.15 9.16 -12.41
C SER A 137 11.92 9.96 -11.98
N HIS A 138 10.75 9.62 -12.53
CA HIS A 138 9.47 10.22 -12.18
C HIS A 138 8.98 9.75 -10.81
N ALA A 139 9.15 8.47 -10.50
CA ALA A 139 8.81 7.92 -9.19
C ALA A 139 9.64 8.54 -8.06
N THR A 140 10.93 8.78 -8.29
CA THR A 140 11.81 9.45 -7.31
C THR A 140 11.39 10.90 -7.04
N ARG A 141 10.86 11.61 -8.05
CA ARG A 141 10.30 12.96 -7.86
C ARG A 141 9.01 12.91 -7.03
N LEU A 142 8.12 11.93 -7.28
CA LEU A 142 6.94 11.72 -6.44
C LEU A 142 7.34 11.38 -5.00
N LEU A 143 8.34 10.52 -4.82
CA LEU A 143 8.84 10.12 -3.50
C LEU A 143 9.27 11.33 -2.66
N SER A 144 9.86 12.34 -3.29
CA SER A 144 10.24 13.59 -2.62
C SER A 144 9.02 14.33 -2.04
N ALA A 145 7.88 14.28 -2.74
CA ALA A 145 6.61 14.82 -2.25
C ALA A 145 5.93 13.89 -1.22
N ALA A 146 6.15 12.58 -1.31
CA ALA A 146 5.56 11.58 -0.41
C ALA A 146 6.26 11.48 0.95
N ASN A 147 7.58 11.69 1.01
CA ASN A 147 8.39 11.49 2.21
C ASN A 147 7.84 12.14 3.49
N PRO A 148 7.38 13.41 3.48
CA PRO A 148 6.83 14.04 4.68
C PRO A 148 5.56 13.36 5.22
N TRP A 149 4.86 12.62 4.37
CA TRP A 149 3.53 12.04 4.65
C TRP A 149 3.56 10.54 4.93
N ILE A 150 4.73 9.91 4.91
CA ILE A 150 4.87 8.48 5.20
C ILE A 150 4.22 8.09 6.54
N PRO A 151 4.39 8.86 7.64
CA PRO A 151 3.73 8.53 8.91
C PRO A 151 2.20 8.47 8.78
N ASP A 152 1.58 9.43 8.08
CA ASP A 152 0.13 9.47 7.90
C ASP A 152 -0.39 8.31 7.06
N LEU A 153 0.35 7.92 6.02
CA LEU A 153 0.03 6.74 5.21
C LEU A 153 0.11 5.45 6.01
N ILE A 154 1.16 5.30 6.85
CA ILE A 154 1.32 4.16 7.75
C ILE A 154 0.15 4.09 8.74
N LEU A 155 -0.18 5.21 9.38
CA LEU A 155 -1.25 5.28 10.38
C LEU A 155 -2.62 4.97 9.77
N ALA A 156 -2.93 5.54 8.60
CA ALA A 156 -4.17 5.25 7.88
C ALA A 156 -4.29 3.79 7.44
N PHE A 157 -3.16 3.20 7.01
CA PHE A 157 -3.13 1.80 6.63
C PHE A 157 -3.31 0.88 7.86
N GLY A 158 -2.60 1.16 8.96
CA GLY A 158 -2.69 0.41 10.20
C GLY A 158 -4.02 0.59 10.95
N SER A 159 -4.71 1.71 10.80
CA SER A 159 -5.94 2.01 11.55
C SER A 159 -7.11 1.09 11.20
N PHE A 160 -7.14 0.52 10.00
CA PHE A 160 -8.26 -0.30 9.51
C PHE A 160 -8.58 -1.49 10.42
N HIS A 161 -7.56 -2.22 10.90
CA HIS A 161 -7.76 -3.38 11.77
C HIS A 161 -7.61 -3.08 13.27
N MET A 162 -7.14 -1.89 13.65
CA MET A 162 -7.14 -1.48 15.06
C MET A 162 -8.56 -1.25 15.62
N MET A 163 -9.55 -1.05 14.75
CA MET A 163 -10.92 -0.65 15.07
C MET A 163 -11.92 -1.82 15.25
N ASN A 164 -11.45 -3.05 15.48
CA ASN A 164 -12.32 -4.24 15.70
C ASN A 164 -13.37 -4.49 14.59
N HIS A 165 -13.08 -4.08 13.36
CA HIS A 165 -13.96 -4.36 12.25
C HIS A 165 -13.65 -5.76 11.72
N GLN A 166 -14.40 -6.76 12.20
CA GLN A 166 -14.69 -7.98 11.46
C GLN A 166 -15.60 -7.65 10.26
N ILE A 167 -15.23 -6.63 9.47
CA ILE A 167 -15.86 -6.48 8.17
C ILE A 167 -15.41 -7.70 7.40
N ALA A 168 -16.40 -8.52 7.04
CA ALA A 168 -16.30 -9.45 5.93
C ALA A 168 -15.76 -8.64 4.76
N VAL A 169 -14.44 -8.65 4.63
CA VAL A 169 -13.76 -8.15 3.47
C VAL A 169 -14.38 -8.95 2.35
N ASP A 170 -15.21 -8.28 1.52
CA ASP A 170 -15.88 -8.90 0.39
C ASP A 170 -14.87 -9.84 -0.26
N SER A 171 -15.29 -11.08 -0.45
CA SER A 171 -14.48 -12.23 -0.89
C SER A 171 -13.73 -12.03 -2.21
N GLU A 172 -13.81 -10.83 -2.79
CA GLU A 172 -13.10 -10.34 -3.97
C GLU A 172 -12.15 -9.16 -3.67
N SER A 173 -11.71 -8.94 -2.42
CA SER A 173 -10.82 -7.81 -2.11
C SER A 173 -9.52 -7.87 -2.91
N VAL A 174 -9.48 -7.12 -4.01
CA VAL A 174 -8.33 -7.03 -4.90
C VAL A 174 -7.12 -6.60 -4.09
N LEU A 175 -6.08 -7.43 -4.10
CA LEU A 175 -4.80 -7.11 -3.46
C LEU A 175 -4.32 -5.75 -4.00
N PRO A 176 -4.07 -4.77 -3.12
CA PRO A 176 -3.49 -3.51 -3.56
C PRO A 176 -2.21 -3.76 -4.37
N SER A 177 -2.12 -3.16 -5.56
CA SER A 177 -1.00 -3.41 -6.48
C SER A 177 0.37 -3.15 -5.85
N TRP A 178 0.45 -2.23 -4.88
CA TRP A 178 1.68 -1.96 -4.16
C TRP A 178 2.13 -3.13 -3.28
N LEU A 179 1.20 -3.89 -2.70
CA LEU A 179 1.51 -5.11 -1.95
C LEU A 179 1.95 -6.24 -2.88
N SER A 180 1.34 -6.38 -4.06
CA SER A 180 1.80 -7.35 -5.07
C SER A 180 3.22 -7.04 -5.53
N VAL A 181 3.53 -5.76 -5.78
CA VAL A 181 4.87 -5.34 -6.17
C VAL A 181 5.87 -5.52 -5.03
N LEU A 182 5.48 -5.22 -3.79
CA LEU A 182 6.32 -5.51 -2.61
C LEU A 182 6.64 -7.00 -2.50
N ALA A 183 5.63 -7.88 -2.61
CA ALA A 183 5.81 -9.32 -2.57
C ALA A 183 6.83 -9.79 -3.63
N ARG A 184 6.70 -9.28 -4.86
CA ARG A 184 7.62 -9.61 -5.96
C ARG A 184 9.05 -9.15 -5.70
N ILE A 185 9.23 -7.93 -5.17
CA ILE A 185 10.56 -7.43 -4.80
C ILE A 185 11.21 -8.37 -3.78
N GLU A 186 10.45 -8.79 -2.78
CA GLU A 186 10.96 -9.62 -1.68
C GLU A 186 11.25 -11.05 -2.12
N LEU A 187 10.44 -11.63 -3.01
CA LEU A 187 10.74 -12.92 -3.65
C LEU A 187 12.02 -12.87 -4.48
N PHE A 188 12.23 -11.79 -5.23
CA PHE A 188 13.45 -11.61 -6.02
C PHE A 188 14.68 -11.48 -5.13
N GLU A 189 14.59 -10.75 -4.02
CA GLU A 189 15.66 -10.67 -3.02
C GLU A 189 15.96 -12.03 -2.36
N LEU A 190 14.92 -12.81 -2.07
CA LEU A 190 15.05 -14.15 -1.52
C LEU A 190 15.84 -15.07 -2.47
N GLN A 191 15.50 -15.05 -3.76
CA GLN A 191 16.15 -15.86 -4.80
C GLN A 191 17.57 -15.39 -5.13
N GLY A 192 17.81 -14.07 -5.14
CA GLY A 192 19.11 -13.47 -5.44
C GLY A 192 20.19 -13.69 -4.37
N SER A 193 19.84 -14.23 -3.20
CA SER A 193 20.80 -14.55 -2.14
C SER A 193 21.53 -15.89 -2.32
N GLY A 194 21.23 -16.66 -3.38
CA GLY A 194 21.76 -18.02 -3.59
C GLY A 194 22.34 -18.33 -4.98
N SER A 195 22.51 -17.37 -5.88
CA SER A 195 23.01 -17.62 -7.25
C SER A 195 24.09 -16.62 -7.66
N ASP A 196 25.35 -17.00 -7.45
CA ASP A 196 26.48 -16.55 -8.25
C ASP A 196 26.43 -17.34 -9.56
N GLU A 197 25.69 -16.89 -10.58
CA GLU A 197 25.95 -17.21 -11.99
C GLU A 197 24.98 -16.44 -12.93
N GLU A 198 25.56 -15.64 -13.82
CA GLU A 198 25.03 -15.17 -15.11
C GLU A 198 23.56 -14.71 -15.16
N GLN A 199 23.27 -13.54 -14.56
CA GLN A 199 22.04 -12.80 -14.87
C GLN A 199 22.11 -12.21 -16.28
N THR A 200 21.45 -12.88 -17.21
CA THR A 200 21.14 -12.36 -18.55
C THR A 200 20.33 -11.06 -18.44
N GLU A 201 20.69 -10.07 -19.27
CA GLU A 201 20.10 -8.72 -19.37
C GLU A 201 18.56 -8.66 -19.56
N THR A 202 17.92 -9.81 -19.75
CA THR A 202 16.46 -9.96 -19.89
C THR A 202 15.74 -10.08 -18.54
N VAL A 203 16.38 -10.62 -17.49
CA VAL A 203 15.78 -10.77 -16.15
C VAL A 203 15.91 -9.48 -15.33
N THR A 204 16.90 -8.64 -15.65
CA THR A 204 17.17 -7.35 -14.99
C THR A 204 16.13 -6.25 -15.24
N LYS A 205 15.19 -6.42 -16.18
CA LYS A 205 14.14 -5.42 -16.43
C LYS A 205 12.94 -5.49 -15.49
N GLU A 206 12.74 -6.58 -14.77
CA GLU A 206 11.47 -6.83 -14.07
C GLU A 206 11.40 -6.37 -12.61
N THR A 207 12.49 -5.91 -12.00
CA THR A 207 12.49 -5.54 -10.55
C THR A 207 13.20 -4.24 -10.15
N ASP A 208 13.35 -3.26 -11.05
CA ASP A 208 13.86 -1.93 -10.67
C ASP A 208 12.75 -0.98 -10.18
N PHE A 209 11.90 -1.43 -9.27
CA PHE A 209 11.04 -0.56 -8.46
C PHE A 209 11.87 0.16 -7.37
N LEU A 210 12.98 0.79 -7.77
CA LEU A 210 14.00 1.32 -6.87
C LEU A 210 13.47 2.47 -6.00
N ALA A 211 12.59 3.32 -6.55
CA ALA A 211 11.98 4.40 -5.79
C ALA A 211 10.98 3.84 -4.77
N PHE A 212 10.14 2.90 -5.17
CA PHE A 212 9.22 2.22 -4.26
C PHE A 212 9.96 1.39 -3.19
N LYS A 213 11.04 0.70 -3.54
CA LYS A 213 11.93 0.01 -2.60
C LYS A 213 12.52 0.98 -1.56
N LYS A 214 12.96 2.17 -2.00
CA LYS A 214 13.44 3.23 -1.10
C LYS A 214 12.33 3.76 -0.18
N LEU A 215 11.11 3.91 -0.69
CA LEU A 215 9.93 4.26 0.12
C LEU A 215 9.69 3.21 1.20
N MET A 216 9.64 1.93 0.82
CA MET A 216 9.42 0.82 1.76
C MET A 216 10.55 0.71 2.78
N GLY A 217 11.81 0.93 2.39
CA GLY A 217 12.92 1.00 3.35
C GLY A 217 12.76 2.14 4.37
N THR A 218 12.13 3.25 3.99
CA THR A 218 11.81 4.35 4.92
C THR A 218 10.64 3.96 5.84
N VAL A 219 9.61 3.31 5.30
CA VAL A 219 8.48 2.75 6.07
C VAL A 219 8.99 1.75 7.12
N VAL A 220 9.84 0.80 6.74
CA VAL A 220 10.44 -0.20 7.64
C VAL A 220 11.17 0.48 8.80
N LYS A 221 12.01 1.49 8.52
CA LYS A 221 12.74 2.23 9.56
C LYS A 221 11.80 2.92 10.55
N MET A 222 10.72 3.53 10.06
CA MET A 222 9.73 4.20 10.91
C MET A 222 8.91 3.21 11.74
N LEU A 223 8.50 2.09 11.15
CA LEU A 223 7.75 1.05 11.85
C LEU A 223 8.58 0.41 12.97
N ARG A 224 9.85 0.07 12.70
CA ARG A 224 10.75 -0.47 13.73
C ARG A 224 10.96 0.50 14.90
N ALA A 225 10.87 1.80 14.67
CA ALA A 225 10.97 2.81 15.73
C ALA A 225 9.70 2.93 16.61
N ASN A 226 8.57 2.33 16.20
CA ASN A 226 7.31 2.38 16.94
C ASN A 226 6.56 1.05 16.86
N HIS A 227 6.81 0.16 17.83
CA HIS A 227 6.26 -1.19 17.82
C HIS A 227 4.73 -1.26 17.89
N GLY A 228 4.07 -0.28 18.52
CA GLY A 228 2.59 -0.24 18.56
C GLY A 228 1.98 0.05 17.18
N VAL A 229 2.62 0.93 16.39
CA VAL A 229 2.22 1.19 15.01
C VAL A 229 2.61 0.02 14.10
N LEU A 230 3.77 -0.61 14.35
CA LEU A 230 4.18 -1.83 13.68
C LEU A 230 3.17 -2.97 13.89
N ASP A 231 2.70 -3.21 15.11
CA ASP A 231 1.68 -4.23 15.42
C ASP A 231 0.41 -4.02 14.59
N GLY A 232 -0.09 -2.78 14.53
CA GLY A 232 -1.25 -2.42 13.70
C GLY A 232 -1.01 -2.61 12.21
N PHE A 233 0.09 -2.06 11.67
CA PHE A 233 0.45 -2.17 10.25
C PHE A 233 0.65 -3.63 9.82
N GLY A 234 1.43 -4.38 10.59
CA GLY A 234 1.74 -5.77 10.30
C GLY A 234 0.52 -6.67 10.38
N THR A 235 -0.35 -6.49 11.39
CA THR A 235 -1.62 -7.20 11.46
C THR A 235 -2.50 -6.92 10.23
N THR A 236 -2.53 -5.68 9.72
CA THR A 236 -3.25 -5.38 8.47
C THR A 236 -2.70 -6.20 7.30
N VAL A 237 -1.38 -6.26 7.11
CA VAL A 237 -0.78 -7.07 6.03
C VAL A 237 -1.07 -8.57 6.23
N LEU A 238 -0.95 -9.08 7.46
CA LEU A 238 -1.20 -10.49 7.78
C LEU A 238 -2.66 -10.89 7.54
N ASN A 239 -3.62 -10.01 7.80
CA ASN A 239 -5.03 -10.27 7.49
C ASN A 239 -5.28 -10.34 5.98
N ILE A 240 -4.61 -9.50 5.18
CA ILE A 240 -4.66 -9.59 3.71
C ILE A 240 -4.05 -10.93 3.26
N LEU A 241 -2.97 -11.37 3.92
CA LEU A 241 -2.33 -12.66 3.63
C LEU A 241 -3.23 -13.86 3.88
N LEU A 242 -4.02 -13.87 4.95
CA LEU A 242 -4.98 -14.93 5.23
C LEU A 242 -5.97 -15.11 4.07
N ILE A 243 -6.46 -14.00 3.51
CA ILE A 243 -7.35 -14.03 2.33
C ILE A 243 -6.60 -14.56 1.10
N ARG A 244 -5.33 -14.15 0.92
CA ARG A 244 -4.52 -14.57 -0.24
C ARG A 244 -4.15 -16.05 -0.23
N LEU A 245 -3.93 -16.59 0.96
CA LEU A 245 -3.66 -18.02 1.16
C LEU A 245 -4.85 -18.87 0.69
N GLN A 246 -6.09 -18.45 0.97
CA GLN A 246 -7.31 -19.10 0.46
C GLN A 246 -7.42 -19.03 -1.08
N SER A 247 -6.91 -17.94 -1.69
CA SER A 247 -6.86 -17.80 -3.14
C SER A 247 -5.70 -18.54 -3.82
N ARG A 248 -4.89 -19.31 -3.05
CA ARG A 248 -3.71 -20.06 -3.52
C ARG A 248 -2.63 -19.23 -4.22
N ASP A 249 -2.54 -17.95 -3.89
CA ASP A 249 -1.47 -17.07 -4.40
C ASP A 249 -0.21 -17.21 -3.53
N PHE A 250 0.36 -18.42 -3.49
CA PHE A 250 1.39 -18.79 -2.52
C PHE A 250 2.69 -17.99 -2.68
N ASN A 251 3.02 -17.56 -3.90
CA ASN A 251 4.18 -16.71 -4.14
C ASN A 251 4.01 -15.34 -3.48
N VAL A 252 2.85 -14.70 -3.65
CA VAL A 252 2.56 -13.44 -2.96
C VAL A 252 2.60 -13.63 -1.44
N VAL A 253 2.06 -14.75 -0.95
CA VAL A 253 2.10 -15.09 0.48
C VAL A 253 3.54 -15.18 0.98
N LEU A 254 4.39 -15.93 0.29
CA LEU A 254 5.80 -16.10 0.64
C LEU A 254 6.55 -14.77 0.64
N GLY A 255 6.39 -13.94 -0.41
CA GLY A 255 7.08 -12.65 -0.53
C GLY A 255 6.71 -11.67 0.59
N LEU A 256 5.42 -11.56 0.92
CA LEU A 256 4.98 -10.69 2.02
C LEU A 256 5.32 -11.27 3.40
N LEU A 257 5.31 -12.60 3.59
CA LEU A 257 5.81 -13.21 4.83
C LEU A 257 7.29 -12.96 5.03
N HIS A 258 8.10 -13.05 3.97
CA HIS A 258 9.51 -12.67 4.01
C HIS A 258 9.66 -11.21 4.46
N PHE A 259 8.89 -10.28 3.88
CA PHE A 259 8.88 -8.88 4.31
C PHE A 259 8.56 -8.73 5.80
N ILE A 260 7.46 -9.34 6.28
CA ILE A 260 7.04 -9.22 7.67
C ILE A 260 8.07 -9.85 8.61
N CYS A 261 8.40 -11.11 8.44
CA CYS A 261 9.25 -11.85 9.37
C CYS A 261 10.72 -11.40 9.32
N VAL A 262 11.26 -11.14 8.13
CA VAL A 262 12.69 -10.83 7.95
C VAL A 262 12.97 -9.33 7.96
N LYS A 263 12.10 -8.50 7.35
CA LYS A 263 12.35 -7.05 7.26
C LYS A 263 11.70 -6.26 8.38
N LEU A 264 10.55 -6.67 8.93
CA LEU A 264 9.92 -5.91 10.01
C LEU A 264 10.28 -6.43 11.41
N ILE A 265 10.25 -7.75 11.62
CA ILE A 265 10.33 -8.34 12.97
C ILE A 265 11.75 -8.74 13.40
N LYS A 266 12.71 -8.94 12.48
CA LYS A 266 14.03 -9.52 12.77
C LYS A 266 15.01 -8.58 13.54
N ASP A 267 14.54 -7.83 14.52
CA ASP A 267 15.35 -6.99 15.40
C ASP A 267 15.39 -7.60 16.81
N ASP A 268 16.58 -7.82 17.38
CA ASP A 268 16.77 -8.52 18.66
C ASP A 268 16.27 -7.72 19.88
N ASP A 269 16.00 -6.42 19.70
CA ASP A 269 15.53 -5.49 20.74
C ASP A 269 13.99 -5.44 20.88
N LEU A 270 13.26 -6.27 20.13
CA LEU A 270 11.80 -6.24 20.07
C LEU A 270 11.14 -6.77 21.36
N LYS A 271 10.45 -5.87 22.07
CA LYS A 271 9.61 -6.24 23.22
C LYS A 271 8.35 -6.95 22.73
N GLN A 272 8.33 -8.27 22.90
CA GLN A 272 7.23 -9.15 22.50
C GLN A 272 5.83 -8.69 22.94
N ASN A 273 5.70 -8.04 24.09
CA ASN A 273 4.43 -7.50 24.59
C ASN A 273 3.81 -6.44 23.66
N GLU A 274 4.62 -5.81 22.81
CA GLU A 274 4.19 -4.72 21.92
C GLU A 274 3.74 -5.24 20.53
N LEU A 275 4.00 -6.51 20.16
CA LEU A 275 3.61 -7.14 18.89
C LEU A 275 2.52 -8.21 19.03
N LYS A 276 1.66 -8.07 20.03
CA LYS A 276 0.70 -9.12 20.42
C LYS A 276 -0.25 -9.52 19.27
N LYS A 277 -0.73 -8.57 18.46
CA LYS A 277 -1.69 -8.87 17.39
C LYS A 277 -1.00 -9.53 16.21
N MET A 278 0.18 -9.06 15.83
CA MET A 278 0.97 -9.67 14.76
C MET A 278 1.31 -11.12 15.05
N LEU A 279 1.76 -11.42 16.29
CA LEU A 279 2.09 -12.78 16.69
C LEU A 279 0.86 -13.71 16.66
N ALA A 280 -0.29 -13.23 17.11
CA ALA A 280 -1.54 -13.99 17.02
C ALA A 280 -1.96 -14.24 15.55
N SER A 281 -1.84 -13.24 14.67
CA SER A 281 -2.11 -13.39 13.24
C SER A 281 -1.12 -14.35 12.56
N LEU A 282 0.16 -14.32 12.93
CA LEU A 282 1.17 -15.27 12.42
C LEU A 282 0.86 -16.71 12.82
N GLN A 283 0.43 -16.95 14.07
CA GLN A 283 -0.02 -18.28 14.51
C GLN A 283 -1.21 -18.77 13.70
N GLN A 284 -2.18 -17.89 13.42
CA GLN A 284 -3.33 -18.22 12.58
C GLN A 284 -2.91 -18.57 11.14
N ILE A 285 -2.00 -17.80 10.55
CA ILE A 285 -1.45 -18.10 9.22
C ILE A 285 -0.71 -19.44 9.22
N ASN A 286 0.08 -19.72 10.26
CA ASN A 286 0.80 -21.00 10.35
C ASN A 286 -0.15 -22.19 10.32
N HIS A 287 -1.23 -22.14 11.11
CA HIS A 287 -2.26 -23.18 11.09
C HIS A 287 -2.91 -23.31 9.71
N GLN A 288 -3.18 -22.19 9.03
CA GLN A 288 -3.75 -22.24 7.68
C GLN A 288 -2.76 -22.82 6.66
N ILE A 289 -1.47 -22.50 6.76
CA ILE A 289 -0.43 -23.10 5.90
C ILE A 289 -0.35 -24.61 6.11
N GLU A 290 -0.43 -25.09 7.35
CA GLU A 290 -0.46 -26.52 7.66
C GLU A 290 -1.69 -27.19 7.03
N SER A 291 -2.87 -26.60 7.22
CA SER A 291 -4.11 -27.08 6.60
C SER A 291 -4.03 -27.09 5.06
N GLU A 292 -3.44 -26.06 4.45
CA GLU A 292 -3.28 -26.00 2.99
C GLU A 292 -2.24 -27.01 2.49
N SER A 293 -1.20 -27.30 3.27
CA SER A 293 -0.15 -28.28 2.90
C SER A 293 -0.67 -29.72 2.86
N GLU A 294 -1.71 -30.02 3.63
CA GLU A 294 -2.38 -31.33 3.61
C GLU A 294 -3.29 -31.53 2.39
N ASN A 295 -3.57 -30.47 1.62
CA ASN A 295 -4.41 -30.55 0.43
C ASN A 295 -3.71 -31.33 -0.70
N SER A 296 -4.28 -32.47 -1.08
CA SER A 296 -3.74 -33.37 -2.12
C SER A 296 -3.74 -32.80 -3.55
N SER A 297 -4.20 -31.57 -3.73
CA SER A 297 -4.24 -30.86 -5.02
C SER A 297 -3.05 -29.94 -5.26
N ASN A 298 -2.10 -29.89 -4.32
CA ASN A 298 -0.91 -29.03 -4.44
C ASN A 298 0.16 -29.72 -5.27
N SER A 299 0.87 -28.93 -6.07
CA SER A 299 2.09 -29.39 -6.73
C SER A 299 3.26 -29.44 -5.74
N GLU A 300 4.34 -30.13 -6.12
CA GLU A 300 5.58 -30.16 -5.33
C GLU A 300 6.16 -28.75 -5.13
N ASP A 301 6.12 -27.91 -6.18
CA ASP A 301 6.56 -26.51 -6.11
C ASP A 301 5.73 -25.70 -5.10
N GLU A 302 4.40 -25.87 -5.11
CA GLU A 302 3.50 -25.18 -4.16
C GLU A 302 3.77 -25.62 -2.71
N LEU A 303 4.01 -26.92 -2.49
CA LEU A 303 4.37 -27.45 -1.18
C LEU A 303 5.71 -26.89 -0.70
N GLN A 304 6.70 -26.74 -1.60
CA GLN A 304 7.98 -26.14 -1.27
C GLN A 304 7.84 -24.66 -0.88
N VAL A 305 6.97 -23.91 -1.56
CA VAL A 305 6.66 -22.51 -1.22
C VAL A 305 5.99 -22.41 0.15
N LEU A 306 5.01 -23.28 0.44
CA LEU A 306 4.34 -23.33 1.75
C LEU A 306 5.30 -23.71 2.88
N GLN A 307 6.19 -24.69 2.66
CA GLN A 307 7.24 -25.04 3.61
C GLN A 307 8.18 -23.87 3.87
N SER A 308 8.62 -23.17 2.82
CA SER A 308 9.47 -21.98 2.96
C SER A 308 8.77 -20.89 3.77
N ALA A 309 7.49 -20.63 3.48
CA ALA A 309 6.67 -19.70 4.25
C ALA A 309 6.57 -20.09 5.74
N LYS A 310 6.39 -21.38 6.02
CA LYS A 310 6.35 -21.93 7.38
C LYS A 310 7.65 -21.65 8.14
N THR A 311 8.81 -21.88 7.53
CA THR A 311 10.10 -21.65 8.19
C THR A 311 10.28 -20.20 8.65
N PHE A 312 9.80 -19.21 7.89
CA PHE A 312 9.83 -17.81 8.30
C PHE A 312 8.99 -17.56 9.54
N ILE A 313 7.78 -18.12 9.60
CA ILE A 313 6.89 -17.96 10.76
C ILE A 313 7.48 -18.63 11.99
N GLU A 314 7.96 -19.87 11.86
CA GLU A 314 8.61 -20.61 12.94
C GLU A 314 9.84 -19.89 13.48
N SER A 315 10.64 -19.27 12.61
CA SER A 315 11.82 -18.50 13.06
C SER A 315 11.44 -17.36 14.02
N VAL A 316 10.30 -16.69 13.77
CA VAL A 316 9.78 -15.61 14.61
C VAL A 316 9.13 -16.16 15.87
N LEU A 317 8.33 -17.22 15.76
CA LEU A 317 7.62 -17.81 16.89
C LEU A 317 8.55 -18.56 17.87
N ASN A 318 9.61 -19.20 17.38
CA ASN A 318 10.56 -19.94 18.22
C ASN A 318 11.54 -19.00 18.95
N CYS A 319 11.92 -17.87 18.33
CA CYS A 319 12.60 -16.79 19.07
C CYS A 319 11.70 -16.21 20.18
N SER A 320 10.37 -16.39 20.09
CA SER A 320 9.43 -15.96 21.13
C SER A 320 9.42 -16.87 22.36
N SER A 321 9.84 -18.14 22.26
CA SER A 321 9.80 -19.10 23.37
C SER A 321 11.04 -19.13 24.26
N ASP A 322 12.16 -18.54 23.82
CA ASP A 322 13.46 -18.64 24.50
C ASP A 322 13.81 -17.45 25.43
N SER A 323 12.86 -16.57 25.77
CA SER A 323 13.10 -15.57 26.83
C SER A 323 13.11 -16.25 28.21
N PRO A 324 14.24 -16.26 28.94
CA PRO A 324 14.32 -16.96 30.21
C PRO A 324 13.44 -16.24 31.23
N ARG A 325 12.53 -17.01 31.84
CA ARG A 325 11.88 -16.67 33.11
C ARG A 325 12.96 -16.34 34.14
N LYS A 326 13.30 -15.07 34.31
CA LYS A 326 14.04 -14.62 35.48
C LYS A 326 13.05 -14.45 36.63
N GLN A 327 13.16 -15.39 37.57
CA GLN A 327 12.73 -15.24 38.97
C GLN A 327 13.40 -14.02 39.60
#